data_AF-A0A7W4GPM7-F1
#
_entry.id   AF-A0A7W4GPM7-F1
#
_cell.length_a   1.000
_cell.length_b   1.000
_cell.length_c   1.000
_cell.angle_alpha   90.00
_cell.angle_beta   90.00
_cell.angle_gamma   90.00
#
_symmetry.space_group_name_H-M   'P 1'
#
loop_
_entity.id
_entity.type
_entity.pdbx_description
1 polymer ?
#
loop_
_entity_poly.entity_id
_entity_poly.type
_entity_poly.pdbx_seq_one_letter_code
_entity_poly.pdbx_strand_id
1 'polypeptide(L)'
;LLKLQGMIGYLESKQAQELEHGAIESYIHDEGHEVLRKLLQGFLDEKATNEERKTVYSADKVQLTHLKTTQSRNLESVFGQVTVKRNSYSQRHQPSQFPMDAELNLPNDKYSDGLRARAVAEAIRGSYDDAVTSIDSTTGGHIPKRQTMQ
;
A
#
# COMPACT_ATOMS: atom_id res chain seq x y z
N LEU A 1 14.06 9.47 -1.34
CA LEU A 1 15.47 9.86 -1.17
C LEU A 1 15.73 10.54 0.18
N LEU A 2 15.05 11.64 0.52
CA LEU A 2 15.26 12.33 1.80
C LEU A 2 15.17 11.45 3.07
N LYS A 3 14.22 10.50 3.12
CA LYS A 3 14.10 9.59 4.28
C LYS A 3 15.32 8.68 4.44
N LEU A 4 15.75 8.01 3.36
CA LEU A 4 16.92 7.14 3.38
C LEU A 4 18.19 7.92 3.73
N GLN A 5 18.36 9.11 3.16
CA GLN A 5 19.49 9.98 3.48
C GLN A 5 19.49 10.40 4.96
N GLY A 6 18.32 10.71 5.52
CA GLY A 6 18.18 11.01 6.94
C GLY A 6 18.56 9.83 7.83
N MET A 7 18.17 8.61 7.45
CA MET A 7 18.56 7.39 8.17
C MET A 7 20.08 7.17 8.14
N ILE A 8 20.70 7.30 6.97
CA ILE A 8 22.16 7.20 6.83
C ILE A 8 22.86 8.22 7.72
N GLY A 9 22.42 9.48 7.67
CA GLY A 9 22.99 10.55 8.51
C GLY A 9 22.83 10.30 10.02
N TYR A 10 21.74 9.68 10.46
CA TYR A 10 21.60 9.26 11.85
C TYR A 10 22.56 8.12 12.20
N LEU A 11 22.68 7.09 11.36
CA LEU A 11 23.57 5.95 11.58
C LEU A 11 25.05 6.35 11.63
N GLU A 12 25.44 7.39 10.90
CA GLU A 12 26.78 7.99 10.93
C GLU A 12 27.01 8.90 12.15
N SER A 13 25.97 9.21 12.93
CA SER A 13 26.07 10.11 14.08
C SER A 13 26.75 9.46 15.29
N LYS A 14 27.42 10.27 16.12
CA LYS A 14 28.01 9.80 17.38
C LYS A 14 26.99 9.11 18.29
N GLN A 15 25.76 9.62 18.32
CA GLN A 15 24.68 9.03 19.12
C GLN A 15 24.40 7.58 18.70
N ALA A 16 24.34 7.31 17.40
CA ALA A 16 24.13 5.94 16.91
C ALA A 16 25.33 5.03 17.18
N GLN A 17 26.56 5.57 17.12
CA GLN A 17 27.77 4.79 17.41
C GLN A 17 27.89 4.36 18.88
N GLU A 18 27.14 4.98 19.79
CA GLU A 18 27.08 4.61 21.22
C GLU A 18 25.99 3.56 21.51
N LEU A 19 25.13 3.24 20.53
CA LEU A 19 24.06 2.25 20.70
C LEU A 19 24.54 0.83 20.45
N GLU A 20 23.94 -0.11 21.16
CA GLU A 20 24.11 -1.53 20.88
C GLU A 20 23.42 -1.93 19.57
N HIS A 21 23.91 -3.01 18.95
CA HIS A 21 23.41 -3.48 17.65
C HIS A 21 21.88 -3.66 17.60
N GLY A 22 21.25 -4.19 18.66
CA GLY A 22 19.79 -4.40 18.68
C GLY A 22 18.97 -3.09 18.63
N ALA A 23 19.49 -2.01 19.20
CA ALA A 23 18.86 -0.70 19.10
C ALA A 23 18.99 -0.12 17.68
N ILE A 24 20.12 -0.37 17.01
CA ILE A 24 20.33 0.01 15.61
C ILE A 24 19.41 -0.79 14.69
N GLU A 25 19.27 -2.11 14.92
CA GLU A 25 18.34 -2.95 14.16
C GLU A 25 16.90 -2.46 14.28
N SER A 26 16.44 -2.16 15.51
CA SER A 26 15.10 -1.63 15.76
C SER A 26 14.87 -0.30 15.04
N TYR A 27 15.84 0.62 15.11
CA TYR A 27 15.79 1.88 14.38
C TYR A 27 15.67 1.67 12.86
N ILE A 28 16.52 0.81 12.28
CA ILE A 28 16.52 0.52 10.84
C ILE A 28 15.19 -0.10 10.41
N HIS A 29 14.66 -1.03 11.21
CA HIS A 29 13.38 -1.68 10.95
C HIS A 29 12.25 -0.64 10.89
N ASP A 30 12.11 0.19 11.93
CA ASP A 30 11.00 1.11 12.06
C ASP A 30 11.05 2.23 11.01
N GLU A 31 12.22 2.83 10.82
CA GLU A 31 12.40 3.92 9.87
C GLU A 31 12.45 3.42 8.42
N GLY A 32 12.89 2.19 8.22
CA GLY A 32 12.99 1.51 6.93
C GLY A 32 11.62 1.25 6.30
N HIS A 33 10.59 0.96 7.10
CA HIS A 33 9.23 0.78 6.59
C HIS A 33 8.74 2.03 5.84
N GLU A 34 9.04 3.23 6.32
CA GLU A 34 8.67 4.47 5.61
C GLU A 34 9.44 4.66 4.30
N VAL A 35 10.67 4.14 4.19
CA VAL A 35 11.40 4.10 2.91
C VAL A 35 10.69 3.16 1.94
N LEU A 36 10.36 1.95 2.37
CA LEU A 36 9.66 0.96 1.55
C LEU A 36 8.28 1.45 1.12
N ARG A 37 7.52 2.08 2.03
CA ARG A 37 6.23 2.72 1.73
C ARG A 37 6.37 3.80 0.65
N LYS A 38 7.40 4.64 0.75
CA LYS A 38 7.69 5.69 -0.25
C LYS A 38 8.09 5.12 -1.60
N LEU A 39 8.80 4.00 -1.64
CA LEU A 39 9.11 3.31 -2.90
C LEU A 39 7.84 2.82 -3.60
N LEU A 40 6.94 2.17 -2.85
CA LEU A 40 5.66 1.74 -3.41
C LEU A 40 4.80 2.95 -3.84
N GLN A 41 4.74 4.00 -3.03
CA GLN A 41 4.03 5.24 -3.38
C GLN A 41 4.57 5.85 -4.68
N GLY A 42 5.91 5.93 -4.82
CA GLY A 42 6.54 6.46 -6.03
C GLY A 42 6.23 5.62 -7.28
N PHE A 43 6.24 4.29 -7.17
CA PHE A 43 5.82 3.40 -8.25
C PHE A 43 4.36 3.67 -8.68
N LEU A 44 3.44 3.81 -7.72
CA LEU A 44 2.03 4.08 -8.00
C LEU A 44 1.81 5.47 -8.60
N ASP A 45 2.53 6.48 -8.13
CA ASP A 45 2.48 7.84 -8.66
C ASP A 45 3.00 7.89 -10.11
N GLU A 46 4.09 7.18 -10.41
CA GLU A 46 4.63 7.05 -11.76
C GLU A 46 3.65 6.29 -12.68
N LYS A 47 3.08 5.19 -12.18
CA LYS A 47 2.06 4.41 -12.91
C LYS A 47 0.82 5.25 -13.23
N ALA A 48 0.38 6.11 -12.31
CA ALA A 48 -0.74 7.02 -12.51
C ALA A 48 -0.39 8.17 -13.47
N THR A 49 0.83 8.71 -13.39
CA THR A 49 1.30 9.78 -14.29
C THR A 49 1.36 9.30 -15.74
N ASN A 50 1.76 8.04 -15.93
CA ASN A 50 1.83 7.40 -17.24
C ASN A 50 0.52 6.68 -17.63
N GLU A 51 -0.59 6.91 -16.93
CA GLU A 51 -1.87 6.27 -17.27
C GLU A 51 -2.42 6.85 -18.58
N GLU A 52 -2.36 6.06 -19.65
CA GLU A 52 -2.93 6.43 -20.94
C GLU A 52 -4.47 6.43 -20.92
N ARG A 53 -5.05 7.34 -21.69
CA ARG A 53 -6.50 7.36 -21.90
C ARG A 53 -6.92 6.14 -22.71
N LYS A 54 -7.94 5.43 -22.23
CA LYS A 54 -8.48 4.22 -22.87
C LYS A 54 -9.89 4.41 -23.36
N THR A 55 -10.27 3.62 -24.35
CA THR A 55 -11.68 3.40 -24.70
C THR A 55 -12.21 2.28 -23.82
N VAL A 56 -13.13 2.61 -22.91
CA VAL A 56 -13.68 1.67 -21.93
C VAL A 56 -15.17 1.47 -22.19
N TYR A 57 -15.62 0.22 -22.08
CA TYR A 57 -17.02 -0.15 -22.20
C TYR A 57 -17.51 -0.75 -20.88
N SER A 58 -18.78 -0.55 -20.56
CA SER A 58 -19.44 -1.27 -19.47
C SER A 58 -19.72 -2.73 -19.85
N ALA A 59 -20.19 -3.52 -18.88
CA ALA A 59 -20.65 -4.89 -19.11
C ALA A 59 -21.78 -4.95 -20.17
N ASP A 60 -22.62 -3.91 -20.24
CA ASP A 60 -23.71 -3.77 -21.23
C ASP A 60 -23.21 -3.27 -22.60
N LYS A 61 -21.89 -3.24 -22.83
CA LYS A 61 -21.24 -2.75 -24.06
C LYS A 61 -21.52 -1.26 -24.35
N VAL A 62 -21.84 -0.48 -23.33
CA VAL A 62 -22.00 0.99 -23.43
C VAL A 62 -20.64 1.66 -23.26
N GLN A 63 -20.26 2.54 -24.19
CA GLN A 63 -19.00 3.29 -24.07
C GLN A 63 -19.06 4.30 -22.91
N LEU A 64 -18.03 4.27 -22.06
CA LEU A 64 -17.87 5.17 -20.92
C LEU A 64 -17.12 6.44 -21.35
N THR A 65 -17.85 7.50 -21.67
CA THR A 65 -17.28 8.72 -22.26
C THR A 65 -16.83 9.76 -21.23
N HIS A 66 -17.31 9.70 -19.99
CA HIS A 66 -16.92 10.64 -18.95
C HIS A 66 -15.63 10.17 -18.27
N LEU A 67 -14.60 11.03 -18.28
CA LEU A 67 -13.30 10.78 -17.66
C LEU A 67 -13.08 11.73 -16.49
N LYS A 68 -12.68 11.18 -15.33
CA LYS A 68 -12.22 11.94 -14.17
C LYS A 68 -10.84 11.45 -13.73
N THR A 69 -9.85 12.34 -13.73
CA THR A 69 -8.43 12.02 -13.47
C THR A 69 -8.00 12.23 -12.00
N THR A 70 -8.87 12.80 -11.17
CA THR A 70 -8.58 13.15 -9.78
C THR A 70 -9.06 12.11 -8.77
N GLN A 71 -9.33 10.88 -9.22
CA GLN A 71 -9.78 9.84 -8.30
C GLN A 71 -8.58 9.19 -7.61
N SER A 72 -8.77 8.91 -6.32
CA SER A 72 -7.79 8.20 -5.53
C SER A 72 -8.47 7.36 -4.46
N ARG A 73 -7.74 6.37 -3.96
CA ARG A 73 -8.11 5.62 -2.76
C ARG A 73 -6.87 5.23 -1.97
N ASN A 74 -7.08 4.88 -0.71
CA ASN A 74 -6.02 4.31 0.12
C ASN A 74 -5.92 2.80 -0.10
N LEU A 75 -4.69 2.30 -0.13
CA LEU A 75 -4.36 0.88 -0.11
C LEU A 75 -3.43 0.65 1.07
N GLU A 76 -3.86 -0.19 2.00
CA GLU A 76 -3.04 -0.71 3.08
C GLU A 76 -2.20 -1.86 2.56
N SER A 77 -0.88 -1.70 2.59
CA SER A 77 0.07 -2.69 2.08
C SER A 77 0.95 -3.23 3.19
N VAL A 78 1.77 -4.23 2.88
CA VAL A 78 2.82 -4.73 3.79
C VAL A 78 3.85 -3.67 4.19
N PHE A 79 3.96 -2.58 3.43
CA PHE A 79 4.85 -1.46 3.75
C PHE A 79 4.11 -0.30 4.41
N GLY A 80 2.80 -0.41 4.63
CA GLY A 80 1.95 0.66 5.13
C GLY A 80 1.01 1.24 4.09
N GLN A 81 0.23 2.23 4.53
CA GLN A 81 -0.78 2.87 3.72
C GLN A 81 -0.17 3.73 2.59
N VAL A 82 -0.59 3.45 1.37
CA VAL A 82 -0.28 4.25 0.18
C VAL A 82 -1.55 4.78 -0.46
N THR A 83 -1.43 5.80 -1.30
CA THR A 83 -2.52 6.35 -2.11
C THR A 83 -2.37 5.90 -3.55
N VAL A 84 -3.39 5.23 -4.07
CA VAL A 84 -3.52 4.89 -5.49
C VAL A 84 -4.31 6.00 -6.16
N LYS A 85 -3.70 6.73 -7.08
CA LYS A 85 -4.39 7.68 -7.97
C LYS A 85 -4.76 6.95 -9.26
N ARG A 86 -5.91 7.26 -9.84
CA ARG A 86 -6.43 6.56 -11.01
C ARG A 86 -7.47 7.35 -11.79
N ASN A 87 -7.57 7.07 -13.08
CA ASN A 87 -8.64 7.54 -13.91
C ASN A 87 -9.92 6.75 -13.67
N SER A 88 -11.04 7.48 -13.64
CA SER A 88 -12.38 6.90 -13.59
C SER A 88 -13.10 7.15 -14.90
N TYR A 89 -13.61 6.08 -15.48
CA TYR A 89 -14.42 6.08 -16.69
C TYR A 89 -15.87 5.81 -16.31
N SER A 90 -16.80 6.66 -16.71
CA SER A 90 -18.21 6.52 -16.34
C SER A 90 -19.14 7.00 -17.45
N GLN A 91 -20.43 6.66 -17.28
CA GLN A 91 -21.52 7.13 -18.13
C GLN A 91 -22.80 7.17 -17.29
N ARG A 92 -23.81 7.93 -17.73
CA ARG A 92 -25.12 7.95 -17.08
C ARG A 92 -25.67 6.53 -16.93
N HIS A 93 -26.13 6.19 -15.72
CA HIS A 93 -26.70 4.88 -15.36
C HIS A 93 -25.75 3.68 -15.50
N GLN A 94 -24.44 3.94 -15.60
CA GLN A 94 -23.42 2.90 -15.68
C GLN A 94 -22.45 3.02 -14.49
N PRO A 95 -22.05 1.89 -13.87
CA PRO A 95 -21.05 1.93 -12.81
C PRO A 95 -19.71 2.42 -13.36
N SER A 96 -18.98 3.18 -12.55
CA SER A 96 -17.64 3.63 -12.91
C SER A 96 -16.67 2.45 -13.03
N GLN A 97 -15.79 2.51 -14.03
CA GLN A 97 -14.72 1.57 -14.26
C GLN A 97 -13.37 2.23 -14.00
N PHE A 98 -12.43 1.43 -13.49
CA PHE A 98 -11.08 1.86 -13.11
C PHE A 98 -10.07 0.88 -13.74
N PRO A 99 -9.72 1.05 -15.03
CA PRO A 99 -8.86 0.09 -15.74
C PRO A 99 -7.52 -0.19 -15.04
N MET A 100 -6.93 0.82 -14.39
CA MET A 100 -5.68 0.64 -13.64
C MET A 100 -5.82 -0.35 -12.48
N ASP A 101 -6.99 -0.43 -11.83
CA ASP A 101 -7.20 -1.38 -10.73
C ASP A 101 -7.05 -2.82 -11.23
N ALA A 102 -7.58 -3.13 -12.41
CA ALA A 102 -7.47 -4.45 -13.01
C ALA A 102 -6.03 -4.77 -13.43
N GLU A 103 -5.29 -3.80 -14.00
CA GLU A 103 -3.88 -3.99 -14.36
C GLU A 103 -2.99 -4.27 -13.15
N LEU A 104 -3.26 -3.57 -12.06
CA LEU A 104 -2.53 -3.72 -10.79
C LEU A 104 -3.07 -4.88 -9.94
N ASN A 105 -4.09 -5.60 -10.42
CA ASN A 105 -4.83 -6.62 -9.68
C ASN A 105 -5.19 -6.15 -8.25
N LEU A 106 -5.74 -4.94 -8.16
CA LEU A 106 -6.06 -4.33 -6.87
C LEU A 106 -7.32 -4.97 -6.27
N PRO A 107 -7.32 -5.25 -4.96
CA PRO A 107 -8.49 -5.75 -4.27
C PRO A 107 -9.59 -4.68 -4.24
N ASN A 108 -10.85 -5.08 -4.14
CA ASN A 108 -11.97 -4.13 -4.10
C ASN A 108 -11.97 -3.27 -2.83
N ASP A 109 -11.44 -3.80 -1.73
CA ASP A 109 -11.30 -3.09 -0.45
C ASP A 109 -9.90 -2.45 -0.28
N LYS A 110 -9.56 -2.12 0.97
CA LYS A 110 -8.35 -1.38 1.33
C LYS A 110 -7.10 -2.26 1.45
N TYR A 111 -7.20 -3.58 1.65
CA TYR A 111 -6.06 -4.39 2.10
C TYR A 111 -5.45 -5.19 0.95
N SER A 112 -4.15 -4.98 0.67
CA SER A 112 -3.45 -5.71 -0.38
C SER A 112 -3.41 -7.21 -0.11
N ASP A 113 -3.37 -8.00 -1.18
CA ASP A 113 -3.30 -9.46 -1.10
C ASP A 113 -2.07 -9.94 -0.30
N GLY A 114 -0.93 -9.26 -0.44
CA GLY A 114 0.27 -9.57 0.33
C GLY A 114 0.09 -9.37 1.84
N LEU A 115 -0.64 -8.32 2.25
CA LEU A 115 -0.92 -8.07 3.66
C LEU A 115 -1.96 -9.07 4.20
N ARG A 116 -2.97 -9.41 3.40
CA ARG A 116 -3.95 -10.47 3.73
C ARG A 116 -3.29 -11.83 3.91
N ALA A 117 -2.42 -12.22 2.98
CA ALA A 117 -1.70 -13.48 3.05
C ALA A 117 -0.88 -13.58 4.36
N ARG A 118 -0.28 -12.46 4.79
CA ARG A 118 0.45 -12.41 6.05
C ARG A 118 -0.47 -12.48 7.26
N ALA A 119 -1.59 -11.76 7.26
CA ALA A 119 -2.59 -11.83 8.31
C ALA A 119 -3.10 -13.26 8.53
N VAL A 120 -3.43 -13.96 7.44
CA VAL A 120 -3.88 -15.35 7.49
C VAL A 120 -2.76 -16.26 8.02
N ALA A 121 -1.53 -16.09 7.55
CA ALA A 121 -0.40 -16.90 8.02
C ALA A 121 -0.15 -16.75 9.53
N GLU A 122 -0.24 -15.53 10.08
CA GLU A 122 -0.10 -15.31 11.52
C GLU A 122 -1.32 -15.78 12.31
N ALA A 123 -2.54 -15.60 11.78
CA ALA A 123 -3.76 -16.10 12.41
C ALA A 123 -3.81 -17.64 12.50
N ILE A 124 -3.15 -18.35 11.58
CA ILE A 124 -3.01 -19.82 11.66
C ILE A 124 -2.05 -20.22 12.80
N ARG A 125 -1.05 -19.40 13.13
CA ARG A 125 -0.03 -19.71 14.15
C ARG A 125 -0.46 -19.37 15.57
N GLY A 126 -1.38 -18.44 15.73
CA GLY A 126 -1.81 -17.93 17.04
C GLY A 126 -3.27 -17.52 17.03
N SER A 127 -3.61 -16.52 17.84
CA SER A 127 -4.93 -15.90 17.79
C SER A 127 -4.99 -14.79 16.74
N TYR A 128 -6.20 -14.35 16.40
CA TYR A 128 -6.37 -13.15 15.57
C TYR A 128 -5.79 -11.90 16.22
N ASP A 129 -5.76 -11.81 17.56
CA ASP A 129 -5.13 -10.67 18.25
C ASP A 129 -3.61 -10.72 18.09
N ASP A 130 -3.01 -11.90 18.25
CA ASP A 130 -1.57 -12.10 18.03
C ASP A 130 -1.19 -11.82 16.57
N ALA A 131 -2.06 -12.16 15.62
CA ALA A 131 -1.85 -11.85 14.21
C ALA A 131 -1.80 -10.34 13.94
N VAL A 132 -2.68 -9.55 14.56
CA VAL A 132 -2.65 -8.09 14.46
C VAL A 132 -1.35 -7.56 15.06
N THR A 133 -1.00 -7.98 16.28
CA THR A 133 0.25 -7.56 16.93
C THR A 133 1.48 -7.91 16.10
N SER A 134 1.51 -9.11 15.52
CA SER A 134 2.62 -9.55 14.66
C SER A 134 2.69 -8.75 13.37
N ILE A 135 1.56 -8.37 12.76
CA ILE A 135 1.55 -7.50 11.57
C ILE A 135 2.11 -6.12 11.93
N ASP A 136 1.60 -5.54 13.00
CA ASP A 136 1.98 -4.19 13.43
C ASP A 136 3.46 -4.11 13.84
N SER A 137 4.04 -5.20 14.35
CA SER A 137 5.44 -5.23 14.79
C SER A 137 6.44 -5.66 13.70
N THR A 138 6.00 -6.31 12.63
CA THR A 138 6.91 -6.87 11.59
C THR A 138 6.71 -6.27 10.20
N THR A 139 5.72 -5.40 10.04
CA THR A 139 5.38 -4.76 8.77
C THR A 139 5.08 -3.27 8.99
N GLY A 140 5.08 -2.49 7.92
CA GLY A 140 4.59 -1.10 7.97
C GLY A 140 3.07 -0.99 7.87
N GLY A 141 2.37 -2.10 7.62
CA GLY A 141 0.93 -2.18 7.41
C GLY A 141 0.14 -2.46 8.67
N HIS A 142 -1.16 -2.22 8.61
CA HIS A 142 -2.09 -2.51 9.72
C HIS A 142 -3.36 -3.19 9.22
N ILE A 143 -3.75 -4.32 9.81
CA ILE A 143 -5.06 -4.94 9.59
C ILE A 143 -5.78 -5.08 10.93
N PRO A 144 -6.98 -4.49 11.12
CA PRO A 144 -7.75 -4.69 12.33
C PRO A 144 -8.32 -6.11 12.40
N LYS A 145 -8.48 -6.65 13.62
CA LYS A 145 -8.93 -8.02 13.89
C LYS A 145 -10.11 -8.51 13.03
N ARG A 146 -11.13 -7.68 12.81
CA ARG A 146 -12.32 -8.06 12.03
C ARG A 146 -12.00 -8.43 10.58
N GLN A 147 -10.90 -7.89 10.04
CA GLN A 147 -10.46 -8.09 8.66
C GLN A 147 -9.46 -9.24 8.52
N THR A 148 -8.86 -9.71 9.61
CA THR A 148 -8.03 -10.92 9.61
C THR A 148 -8.87 -12.21 9.57
N MET A 149 -10.20 -12.10 9.75
CA MET A 149 -11.16 -13.22 9.71
C MET A 149 -11.79 -13.46 8.32
N GLN A 150 -11.46 -12.63 7.32
CA GLN A 150 -12.02 -12.67 5.96
C GLN A 150 -11.01 -13.21 4.95
#